data_AF-A0A5N6BM93-F1
#
_entry.id   AF-A0A5N6BM93-F1
#
_cell.length_a   1.000
_cell.length_b   1.000
_cell.length_c   1.000
_cell.angle_alpha   90.00
_cell.angle_beta   90.00
_cell.angle_gamma   90.00
#
_symmetry.space_group_name_H-M   'P 1'
#
loop_
_entity.id
_entity.type
_entity.pdbx_description
1 polymer ?
#
loop_
_entity_poly.entity_id
_entity_poly.type
_entity_poly.pdbx_seq_one_letter_code
_entity_poly.pdbx_strand_id
1 'polypeptide(L)'
;MLTVAASRTTTTGWLLRAVVSAHAVAIAGQPVFAGMYLTGDYAGLRLHAAGADAVTSIGCLQAIVAIAVWIRLRQAWPFLATAAVVAAETVQYFAGLDGALWLHLPLGVMTVVAVVVQFIDVWRRPLLRQGADNA
;
A
#
# COMPACT_ATOMS: atom_id res chain seq x y z
N MET A 1 3.09 38.27 -17.81
CA MET A 1 2.77 36.83 -17.83
C MET A 1 3.80 36.11 -16.99
N LEU A 2 3.49 35.75 -15.75
CA LEU A 2 4.35 34.92 -14.91
C LEU A 2 4.05 33.46 -15.24
N THR A 3 5.02 32.78 -15.83
CA THR A 3 4.97 31.34 -16.10
C THR A 3 5.00 30.63 -14.74
N VAL A 4 3.85 30.13 -14.28
CA VAL A 4 3.79 29.20 -13.15
C VAL A 4 4.59 27.97 -13.58
N ALA A 5 5.81 27.83 -13.07
CA ALA A 5 6.60 26.64 -13.27
C ALA A 5 5.82 25.48 -12.64
N ALA A 6 5.16 24.68 -13.48
CA ALA A 6 4.45 23.49 -13.03
C ALA A 6 5.44 22.62 -12.26
N SER A 7 5.26 22.55 -10.95
CA SER A 7 6.07 21.75 -10.04
C SER A 7 5.94 20.29 -10.43
N ARG A 8 6.91 19.77 -11.21
CA ARG A 8 6.88 18.38 -11.67
C ARG A 8 7.05 17.44 -10.48
N THR A 9 6.17 16.46 -10.36
CA THR A 9 6.35 15.32 -9.46
C THR A 9 7.70 14.68 -9.72
N THR A 10 8.51 14.57 -8.68
CA THR A 10 9.86 14.00 -8.77
C THR A 10 9.80 12.51 -9.12
N THR A 11 10.90 11.94 -9.63
CA THR A 11 11.00 10.49 -9.92
C THR A 11 10.61 9.63 -8.72
N THR A 12 11.00 10.03 -7.49
CA THR A 12 10.63 9.32 -6.26
C THR A 12 9.12 9.35 -5.99
N GLY A 13 8.44 10.45 -6.33
CA GLY A 13 6.98 10.54 -6.24
C GLY A 13 6.26 9.63 -7.25
N TRP A 14 6.79 9.52 -8.48
CA TRP A 14 6.28 8.58 -9.47
C TRP A 14 6.51 7.11 -9.08
N LEU A 15 7.67 6.79 -8.51
CA LEU A 15 7.94 5.45 -7.96
C LEU A 15 6.96 5.10 -6.85
N LEU A 16 6.69 6.02 -5.92
CA LEU A 16 5.70 5.78 -4.86
C LEU A 16 4.32 5.52 -5.45
N ARG A 17 3.90 6.31 -6.43
CA ARG A 17 2.62 6.11 -7.14
C ARG A 17 2.54 4.74 -7.80
N ALA A 18 3.59 4.31 -8.50
CA ALA A 18 3.63 3.02 -9.17
C ALA A 18 3.50 1.87 -8.16
N VAL A 19 4.30 1.91 -7.08
CA VAL A 19 4.30 0.86 -6.06
C VAL A 19 2.97 0.80 -5.30
N VAL A 20 2.42 1.94 -4.88
CA VAL A 20 1.11 1.99 -4.19
C VAL A 20 -0.02 1.49 -5.10
N SER A 21 0.04 1.78 -6.40
CA SER A 21 -0.93 1.26 -7.38
C SER A 21 -0.84 -0.27 -7.50
N ALA A 22 0.38 -0.80 -7.60
CA ALA A 22 0.60 -2.25 -7.61
C ALA A 22 0.10 -2.90 -6.31
N HIS A 23 0.34 -2.24 -5.18
CA HIS A 23 -0.10 -2.70 -3.88
C HIS A 23 -1.63 -2.77 -3.80
N ALA A 24 -2.32 -1.71 -4.23
CA ALA A 24 -3.77 -1.63 -4.26
C ALA A 24 -4.40 -2.74 -5.12
N VAL A 25 -3.80 -3.05 -6.28
CA VAL A 25 -4.27 -4.14 -7.14
C VAL A 25 -4.06 -5.50 -6.47
N ALA A 26 -2.86 -5.75 -5.95
CA ALA A 26 -2.52 -7.02 -5.31
C ALA A 26 -3.41 -7.30 -4.09
N ILE A 27 -3.59 -6.31 -3.21
CA ILE A 27 -4.38 -6.47 -2.00
C ILE A 27 -5.88 -6.57 -2.29
N ALA A 28 -6.40 -5.87 -3.31
CA ALA A 28 -7.78 -6.00 -3.74
C ALA A 28 -8.09 -7.39 -4.34
N GLY A 29 -7.07 -8.09 -4.86
CA GLY A 29 -7.21 -9.48 -5.31
C GLY A 29 -7.32 -10.49 -4.16
N GLN A 30 -6.81 -10.17 -2.97
CA GLN A 30 -6.78 -11.11 -1.83
C GLN A 30 -8.17 -11.64 -1.42
N PRO A 31 -9.21 -10.79 -1.30
CA PRO A 31 -10.57 -11.27 -1.01
C PRO A 31 -11.15 -12.17 -2.10
N VAL A 32 -10.74 -12.02 -3.37
CA VAL A 32 -11.19 -12.89 -4.46
C VAL A 32 -10.61 -14.30 -4.27
N PHE A 33 -9.31 -14.42 -4.02
CA PHE A 33 -8.67 -15.72 -3.80
C PHE A 33 -9.16 -16.40 -2.51
N ALA A 34 -9.36 -15.62 -1.43
CA ALA A 34 -9.97 -16.11 -0.21
C ALA A 34 -11.42 -16.58 -0.44
N GLY A 35 -12.19 -15.81 -1.21
CA GLY A 35 -13.56 -16.15 -1.59
C GLY A 35 -13.64 -17.47 -2.37
N MET A 36 -12.76 -17.67 -3.36
CA MET A 36 -12.64 -18.94 -4.10
C MET A 36 -12.47 -20.13 -3.15
N TYR A 37 -11.54 -20.02 -2.19
CA TYR A 37 -11.31 -21.04 -1.17
C TYR A 37 -12.54 -21.29 -0.30
N LEU A 38 -13.19 -20.23 0.18
CA LEU A 38 -14.41 -20.33 1.02
C LEU A 38 -15.59 -20.94 0.26
N THR A 39 -15.61 -20.84 -1.07
CA THR A 39 -16.62 -21.49 -1.93
C THR A 39 -16.25 -22.92 -2.35
N GLY A 40 -15.11 -23.46 -1.86
CA GLY A 40 -14.68 -24.84 -2.09
C GLY A 40 -13.62 -25.04 -3.18
N ASP A 41 -13.15 -23.97 -3.83
CA ASP A 41 -12.02 -24.05 -4.75
C ASP A 41 -10.69 -23.94 -3.99
N TYR A 42 -10.12 -25.11 -3.66
CA TYR A 42 -8.84 -25.21 -2.95
C TYR A 42 -7.65 -24.59 -3.71
N ALA A 43 -7.73 -24.34 -5.02
CA ALA A 43 -6.71 -23.57 -5.72
C ALA A 43 -6.66 -22.12 -5.21
N GLY A 44 -7.81 -21.59 -4.78
CA GLY A 44 -7.93 -20.28 -4.14
C GLY A 44 -7.03 -20.12 -2.92
N LEU A 45 -6.84 -21.17 -2.10
CA LEU A 45 -5.97 -21.11 -0.92
C LEU A 45 -4.50 -20.89 -1.33
N ARG A 46 -4.02 -21.60 -2.35
CA ARG A 46 -2.66 -21.45 -2.86
C ARG A 46 -2.46 -20.07 -3.49
N LEU A 47 -3.44 -19.57 -4.24
CA LEU A 47 -3.41 -18.22 -4.82
C LEU A 47 -3.44 -17.14 -3.73
N HIS A 48 -4.24 -17.35 -2.69
CA HIS A 48 -4.33 -16.45 -1.56
C HIS A 48 -2.99 -16.37 -0.82
N ALA A 49 -2.38 -17.52 -0.49
CA ALA A 49 -1.06 -17.57 0.16
C ALA A 49 0.03 -16.91 -0.70
N ALA A 50 0.16 -17.29 -1.98
CA ALA A 50 1.14 -16.67 -2.88
C ALA A 50 0.89 -15.17 -3.06
N GLY A 51 -0.38 -14.75 -3.09
CA GLY A 51 -0.73 -13.35 -3.16
C GLY A 51 -0.44 -12.60 -1.85
N ALA A 52 -0.56 -13.25 -0.68
CA ALA A 52 -0.16 -12.66 0.61
C ALA A 52 1.35 -12.41 0.67
N ASP A 53 2.16 -13.33 0.14
CA ASP A 53 3.61 -13.12 -0.03
C ASP A 53 3.91 -11.94 -0.96
N ALA A 54 3.17 -11.84 -2.07
CA ALA A 54 3.31 -10.73 -3.02
C ALA A 54 2.91 -9.38 -2.41
N VAL A 55 1.76 -9.31 -1.74
CA VAL A 55 1.28 -8.11 -1.02
C VAL A 55 2.33 -7.67 0.01
N THR A 56 2.79 -8.60 0.85
CA THR A 56 3.81 -8.31 1.87
C THR A 56 5.12 -7.80 1.26
N SER A 57 5.57 -8.43 0.16
CA SER A 57 6.78 -8.01 -0.56
C SER A 57 6.64 -6.61 -1.17
N ILE A 58 5.47 -6.31 -1.74
CA ILE A 58 5.14 -5.00 -2.28
C ILE A 58 5.06 -3.96 -1.15
N GLY A 59 4.46 -4.30 -0.01
CA GLY A 59 4.42 -3.45 1.19
C GLY A 59 5.80 -3.08 1.71
N CYS A 60 6.72 -4.06 1.78
CA CYS A 60 8.13 -3.82 2.11
C CYS A 60 8.81 -2.87 1.10
N LEU A 61 8.61 -3.08 -0.20
CA LEU A 61 9.12 -2.18 -1.24
C LEU A 61 8.52 -0.78 -1.10
N GLN A 62 7.21 -0.68 -0.83
CA GLN A 62 6.52 0.58 -0.61
C GLN A 62 7.12 1.33 0.58
N ALA A 63 7.47 0.64 1.67
CA ALA A 63 8.11 1.24 2.83
C ALA A 63 9.47 1.85 2.48
N ILE A 64 10.30 1.12 1.70
CA ILE A 64 11.60 1.62 1.21
C ILE A 64 11.42 2.88 0.37
N VAL A 65 10.47 2.86 -0.58
CA VAL A 65 10.18 4.02 -1.44
C VAL A 65 9.60 5.19 -0.63
N ALA A 66 8.77 4.92 0.36
CA ALA A 66 8.20 5.94 1.25
C ALA A 66 9.26 6.58 2.15
N ILE A 67 10.28 5.83 2.61
CA ILE A 67 11.47 6.39 3.28
C ILE A 67 12.21 7.32 2.32
N ALA A 68 12.40 6.92 1.06
CA ALA A 68 13.04 7.79 0.08
C ALA A 68 12.24 9.10 -0.15
N VAL A 69 10.91 9.03 -0.19
CA VAL A 69 10.04 10.22 -0.23
C VAL A 69 10.21 11.08 1.01
N TRP A 70 10.21 10.48 2.20
CA TRP A 70 10.43 11.22 3.44
C TRP A 70 11.79 11.94 3.43
N ILE A 71 12.87 11.27 3.07
CA ILE A 71 14.21 11.88 3.06
C ILE A 71 14.33 12.97 1.98
N ARG A 72 13.87 12.71 0.76
CA ARG A 72 14.10 13.61 -0.40
C ARG A 72 13.12 14.77 -0.46
N LEU A 73 11.86 14.54 -0.07
CA LEU A 73 10.77 15.51 -0.15
C LEU A 73 10.37 16.08 1.22
N ARG A 74 10.94 15.55 2.32
CA ARG A 74 10.63 15.92 3.71
C ARG A 74 9.19 15.61 4.15
N GLN A 75 8.44 14.85 3.34
CA GLN A 75 7.07 14.44 3.62
C GLN A 75 7.05 13.09 4.34
N ALA A 76 6.85 13.08 5.66
CA ALA A 76 6.87 11.84 6.46
C ALA A 76 5.57 11.02 6.37
N TRP A 77 4.44 11.65 6.01
CA TRP A 77 3.13 11.00 6.06
C TRP A 77 3.02 9.72 5.21
N PRO A 78 3.62 9.58 3.99
CA PRO A 78 3.51 8.35 3.23
C PRO A 78 4.24 7.19 3.91
N PHE A 79 5.34 7.48 4.62
CA PHE A 79 6.06 6.50 5.39
C PHE A 79 5.25 6.03 6.59
N LEU A 80 4.69 6.95 7.37
CA LEU A 80 3.87 6.59 8.54
C LEU A 80 2.63 5.76 8.14
N ALA A 81 1.94 6.16 7.07
CA ALA A 81 0.82 5.39 6.54
C ALA A 81 1.23 3.99 6.07
N THR A 82 2.35 3.89 5.33
CA THR A 82 2.87 2.59 4.86
C THR A 82 3.31 1.70 6.03
N ALA A 83 3.97 2.26 7.04
CA ALA A 83 4.41 1.51 8.21
C ALA A 83 3.22 0.93 8.98
N ALA A 84 2.13 1.70 9.13
CA ALA A 84 0.89 1.20 9.74
C ALA A 84 0.25 0.07 8.92
N VAL A 85 0.20 0.21 7.59
CA VAL A 85 -0.30 -0.84 6.68
C VAL A 85 0.54 -2.11 6.79
N VAL A 86 1.87 -2.02 6.69
CA VAL A 86 2.77 -3.18 6.76
C VAL A 86 2.67 -3.89 8.11
N ALA A 87 2.53 -3.13 9.21
CA ALA A 87 2.31 -3.72 10.52
C ALA A 87 0.98 -4.50 10.58
N ALA A 88 -0.11 -3.91 10.05
CA ALA A 88 -1.40 -4.56 9.97
C ALA A 88 -1.37 -5.80 9.07
N GLU A 89 -0.71 -5.74 7.91
CA GLU A 89 -0.49 -6.88 7.01
C GLU A 89 0.33 -7.99 7.64
N THR A 90 1.33 -7.64 8.46
CA THR A 90 2.12 -8.64 9.21
C THR A 90 1.25 -9.39 10.21
N VAL A 91 0.45 -8.66 11.01
CA VAL A 91 -0.52 -9.27 11.94
C VAL A 91 -1.52 -10.14 11.17
N GLN A 92 -1.98 -9.65 10.02
CA GLN A 92 -2.91 -10.33 9.14
C GLN A 92 -2.35 -11.63 8.57
N TYR A 93 -1.08 -11.63 8.17
CA TYR A 93 -0.37 -12.79 7.63
C TYR A 93 -0.33 -13.91 8.69
N PHE A 94 0.09 -13.59 9.92
CA PHE A 94 0.10 -14.55 11.02
C PHE A 94 -1.30 -15.02 11.41
N ALA A 95 -2.30 -14.12 11.46
CA ALA A 95 -3.68 -14.52 11.69
C ALA A 95 -4.21 -15.48 10.61
N GLY A 96 -3.74 -15.33 9.36
CA GLY A 96 -4.04 -16.24 8.26
C GLY A 96 -3.40 -17.61 8.43
N LEU A 97 -2.12 -17.66 8.82
CA LEU A 97 -1.40 -18.91 9.11
C LEU A 97 -2.04 -19.69 10.27
N ASP A 98 -2.50 -18.98 11.30
CA ASP A 98 -3.16 -19.56 12.47
C ASP A 98 -4.63 -19.94 12.20
N GLY A 99 -5.18 -19.59 11.04
CA GLY A 99 -6.59 -19.80 10.71
C GLY A 99 -7.56 -18.98 11.58
N ALA A 100 -7.09 -17.89 12.18
CA ALA A 100 -7.85 -17.04 13.09
C ALA A 100 -8.81 -16.11 12.32
N LEU A 101 -9.84 -16.69 11.68
CA LEU A 101 -10.76 -16.00 10.77
C LEU A 101 -11.45 -14.76 11.39
N TRP A 102 -11.75 -14.79 12.69
CA TRP A 102 -12.38 -13.67 13.41
C TRP A 102 -11.52 -12.41 13.41
N LEU A 103 -10.19 -12.55 13.36
CA LEU A 103 -9.24 -11.43 13.28
C LEU A 103 -8.85 -11.18 11.82
N HIS A 104 -8.56 -12.26 11.09
CA HIS A 104 -8.09 -12.19 9.72
C HIS A 104 -9.11 -11.50 8.81
N LEU A 105 -10.40 -11.87 8.83
CA LEU A 105 -11.36 -11.27 7.91
C LEU A 105 -11.53 -9.75 8.14
N PRO A 106 -11.82 -9.27 9.36
CA PRO A 106 -11.99 -7.83 9.59
C PRO A 106 -10.72 -7.04 9.29
N LEU A 107 -9.56 -7.52 9.75
CA LEU A 107 -8.30 -6.82 9.54
C LEU A 107 -7.92 -6.76 8.05
N GLY A 108 -8.25 -7.80 7.27
CA GLY A 108 -8.05 -7.83 5.82
C GLY A 108 -8.90 -6.80 5.07
N VAL A 109 -10.14 -6.61 5.48
CA VAL A 109 -10.98 -5.53 4.92
C VAL A 109 -10.39 -4.17 5.25
N MET A 110 -9.94 -3.97 6.50
CA MET A 110 -9.33 -2.71 6.92
C MET A 110 -8.03 -2.40 6.18
N THR A 111 -7.17 -3.38 5.92
CA THR A 111 -5.94 -3.16 5.13
C THR A 111 -6.23 -2.85 3.68
N VAL A 112 -7.19 -3.53 3.04
CA VAL A 112 -7.65 -3.18 1.68
C VAL A 112 -8.11 -1.72 1.62
N VAL A 113 -8.96 -1.31 2.55
CA VAL A 113 -9.44 0.08 2.63
C VAL A 113 -8.27 1.05 2.86
N ALA A 114 -7.36 0.75 3.77
CA ALA A 114 -6.21 1.60 4.08
C ALA A 114 -5.31 1.81 2.86
N VAL A 115 -5.00 0.75 2.10
CA VAL A 115 -4.19 0.84 0.88
C VAL A 115 -4.93 1.62 -0.22
N VAL A 116 -6.24 1.43 -0.37
CA VAL A 116 -7.05 2.21 -1.33
C VAL A 116 -7.08 3.69 -0.96
N VAL A 117 -7.25 4.04 0.32
CA VAL A 117 -7.17 5.42 0.79
C VAL A 117 -5.79 6.00 0.54
N GLN A 118 -4.73 5.25 0.84
CA GLN A 118 -3.36 5.68 0.58
C GLN A 118 -3.09 5.90 -0.91
N PHE A 119 -3.61 5.02 -1.77
CA PHE A 119 -3.59 5.20 -3.23
C PHE A 119 -4.25 6.52 -3.62
N ILE A 120 -5.47 6.78 -3.14
CA ILE A 120 -6.19 8.03 -3.42
C ILE A 120 -5.38 9.24 -2.95
N ASP A 121 -4.82 9.20 -1.73
CA ASP A 121 -4.04 10.29 -1.16
C ASP A 121 -2.77 10.59 -1.96
N VAL A 122 -2.00 9.57 -2.34
CA VAL A 122 -0.75 9.69 -3.11
C VAL A 122 -0.99 10.24 -4.53
N TRP A 123 -2.15 9.94 -5.12
CA TRP A 123 -2.53 10.45 -6.43
C TRP A 123 -3.16 11.84 -6.39
N ARG A 124 -3.89 12.19 -5.31
CA ARG A 124 -4.52 13.51 -5.15
C ARG A 124 -3.58 14.59 -4.63
N ARG A 125 -2.59 14.23 -3.80
CA ARG A 125 -1.69 15.21 -3.16
C ARG A 125 -0.43 15.46 -4.01
N PRO A 126 0.10 16.70 -4.03
CA PRO A 126 1.38 16.98 -4.64
C PRO A 126 2.53 16.40 -3.80
N LEU A 127 3.32 15.51 -4.40
CA LEU A 127 4.55 14.98 -3.82
C LEU A 127 5.74 15.85 -4.24
N LEU A 128 5.81 17.02 -3.60
CA LEU A 128 6.85 18.03 -3.81
C LEU A 128 7.66 18.21 -2.52
N ARG A 129 8.84 18.80 -2.64
CA ARG A 129 9.71 19.05 -1.48
C ARG A 129 9.05 20.08 -0.56
N GLN A 130 8.72 19.69 0.68
CA GLN A 130 8.20 20.61 1.69
C GLN A 130 9.25 21.69 2.01
N GLY A 131 8.81 22.95 1.95
CA GLY A 131 9.66 24.14 2.14
C GLY A 131 9.97 24.93 0.86
N ALA A 132 9.54 24.47 -0.32
CA ALA A 132 9.57 25.26 -1.55
C ALA A 132 8.37 26.23 -1.67
N ASP A 133 7.30 26.01 -0.90
CA ASP A 133 6.05 26.78 -0.96
C ASP A 133 6.05 28.04 -0.05
N ASN A 134 7.13 28.27 0.71
CA ASN A 134 7.26 29.37 1.67
C ASN A 134 8.32 30.42 1.29
N ALA A 135 8.80 30.42 0.04
CA ALA A 135 9.81 31.33 -0.50
C ALA A 135 9.23 32.07 -1.73
#